data_AF-A0A661ZKV8-F1
#
_entry.id   AF-A0A661ZKV8-F1
#
_cell.length_a   1.000
_cell.length_b   1.000
_cell.length_c   1.000
_cell.angle_alpha   90.00
_cell.angle_beta   90.00
_cell.angle_gamma   90.00
#
_symmetry.space_group_name_H-M   'P 1'
#
loop_
_entity.id
_entity.type
_entity.pdbx_description
1 polymer ?
#
loop_
_entity_poly.entity_id
_entity_poly.type
_entity_poly.pdbx_seq_one_letter_code
_entity_poly.pdbx_strand_id
1 'polypeptide(L)'
;MKMRTRTGVHKDARQSNIIDIEAECIREKLSMMQWVSRLTRRMCESERVIIQEDENIVFTRTHKHVPISFMTRQSGQQHSERIFHELGPISNICADWGMVLSQGLLQRKTMAEETLSHLENDPDAVEFLSAAIETIDAVLNLVKRYSVKAKQLGRNDIVTMLNHVPENPPRTFHEALQFIRFVHAIVWLSGHYHVGLGRFDQYMWPYLKDDLLEGRIDMKNAEDLLAEFFISLNKDSDL
;
A
#
# COMPACT_ATOMS: atom_id res chain seq x y z
N MET A 1 11.61 18.07 -1.22
CA MET A 1 10.95 16.93 -1.89
C MET A 1 10.60 17.18 -3.36
N LYS A 2 9.82 18.23 -3.69
CA LYS A 2 9.34 18.55 -5.05
C LYS A 2 10.39 18.44 -6.15
N MET A 3 11.56 19.06 -5.97
CA MET A 3 12.64 19.02 -6.96
C MET A 3 13.20 17.62 -7.15
N ARG A 4 13.48 16.86 -6.07
CA ARG A 4 13.95 15.47 -6.16
C ARG A 4 12.95 14.55 -6.88
N THR A 5 11.65 14.78 -6.71
CA THR A 5 10.62 14.03 -7.46
C THR A 5 10.65 14.42 -8.94
N ARG A 6 10.64 15.72 -9.26
CA ARG A 6 10.64 16.23 -10.65
C ARG A 6 11.88 15.84 -11.45
N THR A 7 13.05 15.83 -10.82
CA THR A 7 14.31 15.46 -11.48
C THR A 7 14.59 13.96 -11.45
N GLY A 8 13.71 13.15 -10.86
CA GLY A 8 13.84 11.70 -10.85
C GLY A 8 14.85 11.13 -9.83
N VAL A 9 15.42 11.95 -8.94
CA VAL A 9 16.41 11.50 -7.92
C VAL A 9 15.87 10.39 -7.02
N HIS A 10 14.56 10.37 -6.76
CA HIS A 10 13.92 9.29 -6.00
C HIS A 10 14.09 7.89 -6.65
N LYS A 11 14.45 7.82 -7.94
CA LYS A 11 14.72 6.56 -8.65
C LYS A 11 16.10 5.97 -8.29
N ASP A 12 17.00 6.74 -7.68
CA ASP A 12 18.29 6.24 -7.21
C ASP A 12 18.13 5.24 -6.05
N ALA A 13 16.99 5.32 -5.35
CA ALA A 13 16.57 4.37 -4.34
C ALA A 13 16.17 3.00 -4.92
N ARG A 14 16.02 2.86 -6.24
CA ARG A 14 15.51 1.64 -6.85
C ARG A 14 16.55 0.52 -6.83
N GLN A 15 16.13 -0.68 -6.44
CA GLN A 15 16.93 -1.88 -6.49
C GLN A 15 16.84 -2.56 -7.85
N SER A 16 17.93 -3.21 -8.23
CA SER A 16 18.01 -4.08 -9.42
C SER A 16 17.59 -5.52 -9.13
N ASN A 17 17.41 -5.89 -7.86
CA ASN A 17 17.03 -7.25 -7.49
C ASN A 17 15.62 -7.56 -7.99
N ILE A 18 15.50 -8.66 -8.74
CA ILE A 18 14.23 -9.18 -9.22
C ILE A 18 13.84 -10.32 -8.30
N ILE A 19 12.65 -10.23 -7.71
CA ILE A 19 12.11 -11.31 -6.89
C ILE A 19 11.51 -12.35 -7.84
N ASP A 20 12.06 -13.57 -7.83
CA ASP A 20 11.49 -14.70 -8.57
C ASP A 20 10.36 -15.35 -7.76
N ILE A 21 9.18 -14.72 -7.83
CA ILE A 21 7.97 -15.19 -7.15
C ILE A 21 7.35 -16.37 -7.91
N GLU A 22 7.54 -16.44 -9.22
CA GLU A 22 6.99 -17.51 -10.07
C GLU A 22 7.60 -18.87 -9.69
N ALA A 23 8.93 -18.97 -9.58
CA ALA A 23 9.57 -20.22 -9.17
C ALA A 23 9.19 -20.63 -7.73
N GLU A 24 9.01 -19.67 -6.83
CA GLU A 24 8.55 -19.91 -5.45
C GLU A 24 7.13 -20.51 -5.44
N CYS A 25 6.19 -19.88 -6.13
CA CYS A 25 4.80 -20.28 -6.09
C CYS A 25 4.54 -21.60 -6.86
N ILE A 26 5.27 -21.86 -7.95
CA ILE A 26 5.22 -23.16 -8.66
C ILE A 26 5.71 -24.29 -7.74
N ARG A 27 6.84 -24.09 -7.07
CA ARG A 27 7.43 -25.09 -6.16
C ARG A 27 6.49 -25.41 -5.00
N GLU A 28 5.83 -24.40 -4.46
CA GLU A 28 4.87 -24.53 -3.36
C GLU A 28 3.45 -24.94 -3.83
N LYS A 29 3.23 -25.06 -5.15
CA LYS A 29 1.94 -25.42 -5.76
C LYS A 29 0.78 -24.52 -5.31
N LEU A 30 1.06 -23.23 -5.18
CA LEU A 30 0.09 -22.25 -4.72
C LEU A 30 -1.01 -22.01 -5.76
N SER A 31 -2.22 -21.66 -5.31
CA SER A 31 -3.32 -21.21 -6.17
C SER A 31 -3.12 -19.76 -6.64
N MET A 32 -3.87 -19.31 -7.64
CA MET A 32 -3.78 -17.91 -8.10
C MET A 32 -4.01 -16.88 -6.98
N MET A 33 -4.95 -17.15 -6.06
CA MET A 33 -5.21 -16.28 -4.90
C MET A 33 -3.97 -16.17 -4.02
N GLN A 34 -3.36 -17.32 -3.71
CA GLN A 34 -2.15 -17.40 -2.90
C GLN A 34 -0.94 -16.76 -3.60
N TRP A 35 -0.84 -16.83 -4.93
CA TRP A 35 0.21 -16.13 -5.67
C TRP A 35 0.10 -14.62 -5.54
N VAL A 36 -1.10 -14.05 -5.62
CA VAL A 36 -1.31 -12.60 -5.48
C VAL A 36 -1.01 -12.13 -4.05
N SER A 37 -1.42 -12.90 -3.04
CA SER A 37 -1.02 -12.64 -1.65
C SER A 37 0.50 -12.71 -1.48
N ARG A 38 1.14 -13.77 -2.00
CA ARG A 38 2.58 -13.95 -1.94
C ARG A 38 3.32 -12.84 -2.66
N LEU A 39 2.84 -12.39 -3.82
CA LEU A 39 3.36 -11.23 -4.53
C LEU A 39 3.43 -10.02 -3.60
N THR A 40 2.27 -9.63 -3.03
CA THR A 40 2.18 -8.46 -2.16
C THR A 40 3.11 -8.59 -0.95
N ARG A 41 3.11 -9.76 -0.31
CA ARG A 41 3.99 -10.05 0.82
C ARG A 41 5.46 -9.89 0.47
N ARG A 42 5.93 -10.53 -0.61
CA ARG A 42 7.34 -10.48 -1.01
C ARG A 42 7.78 -9.08 -1.42
N MET A 43 6.91 -8.32 -2.08
CA MET A 43 7.19 -6.92 -2.40
C MET A 43 7.32 -6.07 -1.13
N CYS A 44 6.42 -6.21 -0.16
CA CYS A 44 6.53 -5.55 1.15
C CYS A 44 7.82 -5.95 1.90
N GLU A 45 8.16 -7.25 1.94
CA GLU A 45 9.34 -7.75 2.63
C GLU A 45 10.65 -7.24 2.04
N SER A 46 10.71 -7.08 0.72
CA SER A 46 11.93 -6.70 0.01
C SER A 46 12.07 -5.19 -0.25
N GLU A 47 11.02 -4.40 -0.01
CA GLU A 47 11.11 -2.94 -0.01
C GLU A 47 12.21 -2.47 0.96
N ARG A 48 13.11 -1.59 0.50
CA ARG A 48 14.08 -0.93 1.38
C ARG A 48 13.44 0.31 2.00
N VAL A 49 13.51 0.40 3.33
CA VAL A 49 12.92 1.53 4.06
C VAL A 49 13.79 2.78 3.91
N ILE A 50 13.24 3.81 3.26
CA ILE A 50 13.92 5.08 3.01
C ILE A 50 13.00 6.21 3.45
N ILE A 51 13.53 7.04 4.35
CA ILE A 51 12.90 8.26 4.85
C ILE A 51 13.90 9.39 4.62
N GLN A 52 13.50 10.41 3.86
CA GLN A 52 14.33 11.61 3.66
C GLN A 52 14.06 12.61 4.79
N GLU A 53 15.04 13.47 5.05
CA GLU A 53 14.99 14.43 6.17
C GLU A 53 13.80 15.40 6.09
N ASP A 54 13.48 15.84 4.88
CA ASP A 54 12.41 16.80 4.54
C ASP A 54 11.06 16.14 4.17
N GLU A 55 10.86 14.87 4.53
CA GLU A 55 9.59 14.16 4.33
C GLU A 55 8.77 14.11 5.63
N ASN A 56 7.51 14.54 5.52
CA ASN A 56 6.46 14.39 6.50
C ASN A 56 5.48 13.27 6.11
N ILE A 57 5.36 12.98 4.81
CA ILE A 57 4.61 11.85 4.25
C ILE A 57 5.62 10.83 3.72
N VAL A 58 5.84 9.76 4.50
CA VAL A 58 6.90 8.79 4.26
C VAL A 58 6.41 7.58 3.48
N PHE A 59 7.08 7.31 2.38
CA PHE A 59 7.15 6.04 1.66
C PHE A 59 7.98 6.32 0.41
N THR A 60 8.93 5.46 0.11
CA THR A 60 9.68 5.50 -1.14
C THR A 60 9.75 4.09 -1.69
N ARG A 61 9.08 3.85 -2.82
CA ARG A 61 9.21 2.62 -3.58
C ARG A 61 10.68 2.34 -3.88
N THR A 62 11.09 1.09 -3.80
CA THR A 62 12.45 0.69 -4.15
C THR A 62 12.47 -0.39 -5.21
N HIS A 63 11.36 -1.02 -5.58
CA HIS A 63 11.33 -1.89 -6.75
C HIS A 63 11.20 -1.12 -8.06
N LYS A 64 11.92 -1.53 -9.11
CA LYS A 64 11.72 -1.01 -10.47
C LYS A 64 10.48 -1.61 -11.12
N HIS A 65 10.24 -2.90 -10.92
CA HIS A 65 9.21 -3.68 -11.58
C HIS A 65 8.47 -4.56 -10.58
N VAL A 66 7.19 -4.82 -10.83
CA VAL A 66 6.38 -5.82 -10.10
C VAL A 66 6.25 -7.05 -10.98
N PRO A 67 6.61 -8.26 -10.51
CA PRO A 67 6.62 -9.47 -11.34
C PRO A 67 5.20 -10.03 -11.57
N ILE A 68 4.40 -9.35 -12.39
CA ILE A 68 3.01 -9.75 -12.72
C ILE A 68 2.88 -10.69 -13.92
N SER A 69 4.01 -11.11 -14.52
CA SER A 69 4.02 -11.95 -15.74
C SER A 69 3.32 -13.30 -15.58
N PHE A 70 3.23 -13.83 -14.36
CA PHE A 70 2.48 -15.06 -14.11
C PHE A 70 0.97 -14.87 -14.29
N MET A 71 0.45 -13.68 -13.94
CA MET A 71 -0.97 -13.36 -14.05
C MET A 71 -1.42 -13.32 -15.52
N THR A 72 -0.51 -13.02 -16.45
CA THR A 72 -0.78 -13.02 -17.89
C THR A 72 -0.55 -14.38 -18.55
N ARG A 73 0.48 -15.14 -18.13
CA ARG A 73 0.85 -16.42 -18.76
C ARG A 73 -0.13 -17.54 -18.49
N GLN A 74 -0.65 -17.68 -17.28
CA GLN A 74 -1.59 -18.76 -16.97
C GLN A 74 -2.90 -18.61 -17.76
N SER A 75 -3.35 -17.37 -17.94
CA SER A 75 -4.51 -17.07 -18.79
C SER A 75 -4.22 -17.27 -20.29
N GLY A 76 -2.97 -17.04 -20.73
CA GLY A 76 -2.54 -17.24 -22.12
C GLY A 76 -2.35 -18.70 -22.55
N GLN A 77 -1.98 -19.61 -21.62
CA GLN A 77 -1.86 -21.04 -21.94
C GLN A 77 -3.21 -21.71 -22.23
N GLN A 78 -4.33 -21.16 -21.77
CA GLN A 78 -5.67 -21.67 -22.07
C GLN A 78 -6.31 -21.09 -23.34
N HIS A 79 -5.82 -19.95 -23.86
CA HIS A 79 -6.48 -19.24 -24.95
C HIS A 79 -5.48 -18.54 -25.88
N SER A 80 -4.99 -19.26 -26.89
CA SER A 80 -4.06 -18.75 -27.91
C SER A 80 -4.63 -17.62 -28.80
N GLU A 81 -5.90 -17.25 -28.64
CA GLU A 81 -6.61 -16.28 -29.49
C GLU A 81 -7.15 -15.05 -28.72
N ARG A 82 -6.94 -14.95 -27.40
CA ARG A 82 -7.47 -13.82 -26.61
C ARG A 82 -6.43 -12.74 -26.37
N ILE A 83 -6.81 -11.50 -26.67
CA ILE A 83 -6.04 -10.29 -26.35
C ILE A 83 -6.38 -9.90 -24.90
N PHE A 84 -5.38 -9.85 -24.03
CA PHE A 84 -5.55 -9.34 -22.67
C PHE A 84 -5.68 -7.82 -22.69
N HIS A 85 -6.53 -7.29 -21.81
CA HIS A 85 -6.55 -5.86 -21.55
C HIS A 85 -5.25 -5.46 -20.85
N GLU A 86 -4.50 -4.58 -21.49
CA GLU A 86 -3.30 -3.95 -20.93
C GLU A 86 -2.25 -4.95 -20.40
N LEU A 87 -2.01 -4.97 -19.08
CA LEU A 87 -0.98 -5.79 -18.43
C LEU A 87 -1.51 -7.13 -17.88
N GLY A 88 -2.81 -7.42 -18.02
CA GLY A 88 -3.45 -8.65 -17.50
C GLY A 88 -4.32 -8.43 -16.26
N PRO A 89 -3.77 -7.97 -15.12
CA PRO A 89 -4.55 -7.66 -13.92
C PRO A 89 -5.57 -6.53 -14.14
N ILE A 90 -6.62 -6.53 -13.33
CA ILE A 90 -7.59 -5.42 -13.29
C ILE A 90 -6.84 -4.15 -12.90
N SER A 91 -7.07 -3.09 -13.66
CA SER A 91 -6.50 -1.76 -13.42
C SER A 91 -7.59 -0.71 -13.56
N ASN A 92 -7.28 0.58 -13.38
CA ASN A 92 -8.28 1.65 -13.37
C ASN A 92 -9.30 1.48 -12.23
N ILE A 93 -8.79 1.21 -11.03
CA ILE A 93 -9.60 0.93 -9.84
C ILE A 93 -9.58 2.09 -8.85
N CYS A 94 -10.67 2.25 -8.11
CA CYS A 94 -10.71 3.06 -6.91
C CYS A 94 -11.20 2.18 -5.77
N ALA A 95 -10.32 1.90 -4.81
CA ALA A 95 -10.73 1.18 -3.61
C ALA A 95 -11.62 2.06 -2.74
N ASP A 96 -12.34 1.43 -1.80
CA ASP A 96 -13.08 2.17 -0.78
C ASP A 96 -12.13 2.67 0.32
N TRP A 97 -11.47 3.79 0.01
CA TRP A 97 -10.54 4.46 0.92
C TRP A 97 -11.23 4.94 2.20
N GLY A 98 -12.51 5.34 2.12
CA GLY A 98 -13.28 5.79 3.27
C GLY A 98 -13.56 4.64 4.25
N MET A 99 -13.93 3.47 3.73
CA MET A 99 -14.11 2.26 4.55
C MET A 99 -12.81 1.90 5.27
N VAL A 100 -11.67 1.81 4.55
CA VAL A 100 -10.42 1.39 5.20
C VAL A 100 -9.90 2.42 6.21
N LEU A 101 -10.09 3.72 5.97
CA LEU A 101 -9.77 4.78 6.94
C LEU A 101 -10.63 4.68 8.20
N SER A 102 -11.94 4.42 8.06
CA SER A 102 -12.85 4.34 9.21
C SER A 102 -12.66 3.08 10.07
N GLN A 103 -12.05 2.03 9.52
CA GLN A 103 -11.85 0.74 10.20
C GLN A 103 -10.41 0.52 10.67
N GLY A 104 -9.42 0.99 9.91
CA GLY A 104 -8.02 0.57 10.09
C GLY A 104 -7.79 -0.88 9.66
N LEU A 105 -6.53 -1.25 9.43
CA LEU A 105 -6.19 -2.60 8.97
C LEU A 105 -6.36 -3.67 10.05
N LEU A 106 -6.26 -3.31 11.33
CA LEU A 106 -6.48 -4.24 12.43
C LEU A 106 -7.92 -4.74 12.43
N GLN A 107 -8.90 -3.84 12.35
CA GLN A 107 -10.30 -4.25 12.30
C GLN A 107 -10.59 -5.10 11.05
N ARG A 108 -10.03 -4.75 9.89
CA ARG A 108 -10.15 -5.57 8.67
C ARG A 108 -9.60 -6.98 8.88
N LYS A 109 -8.46 -7.11 9.56
CA LYS A 109 -7.83 -8.39 9.88
C LYS A 109 -8.69 -9.18 10.86
N THR A 110 -9.14 -8.58 11.96
CA THR A 110 -10.00 -9.24 12.95
C THR A 110 -11.29 -9.74 12.33
N MET A 111 -11.95 -8.95 11.49
CA MET A 111 -13.15 -9.41 10.77
C MET A 111 -12.85 -10.60 9.85
N ALA A 112 -11.69 -10.63 9.19
CA ALA A 112 -11.29 -11.76 8.35
C ALA A 112 -11.01 -13.02 9.19
N GLU A 113 -10.35 -12.89 10.35
CA GLU A 113 -10.08 -13.99 11.28
C GLU A 113 -11.37 -14.56 11.89
N GLU A 114 -12.29 -13.70 12.31
CA GLU A 114 -13.62 -14.10 12.81
C GLU A 114 -14.41 -14.84 11.72
N THR A 115 -14.47 -14.27 10.51
CA THR A 115 -15.15 -14.91 9.38
C THR A 115 -14.52 -16.26 9.03
N LEU A 116 -13.19 -16.36 9.10
CA LEU A 116 -12.46 -17.60 8.83
C LEU A 116 -12.84 -18.68 9.83
N SER A 117 -13.00 -18.34 11.11
CA SER A 117 -13.43 -19.28 12.14
C SER A 117 -14.85 -19.82 11.90
N HIS A 118 -15.72 -19.03 11.28
CA HIS A 118 -17.11 -19.42 10.97
C HIS A 118 -17.24 -20.20 9.66
N LEU A 119 -16.34 -19.97 8.71
CA LEU A 119 -16.34 -20.57 7.38
C LEU A 119 -15.23 -21.60 7.19
N GLU A 120 -14.74 -22.22 8.27
CA GLU A 120 -13.62 -23.17 8.23
C GLU A 120 -13.86 -24.39 7.31
N ASN A 121 -15.14 -24.70 7.04
CA ASN A 121 -15.55 -25.82 6.18
C ASN A 121 -15.76 -25.41 4.70
N ASP A 122 -15.58 -24.14 4.36
CA ASP A 122 -15.63 -23.62 2.99
C ASP A 122 -14.19 -23.36 2.50
N PRO A 123 -13.63 -24.25 1.64
CA PRO A 123 -12.25 -24.12 1.18
C PRO A 123 -11.95 -22.81 0.45
N ASP A 124 -12.92 -22.28 -0.31
CA ASP A 124 -12.74 -21.04 -1.08
C ASP A 124 -12.70 -19.83 -0.14
N ALA A 125 -13.58 -19.82 0.87
CA ALA A 125 -13.57 -18.79 1.91
C ALA A 125 -12.26 -18.85 2.73
N VAL A 126 -11.82 -20.04 3.12
CA VAL A 126 -10.59 -20.25 3.88
C VAL A 126 -9.38 -19.70 3.10
N GLU A 127 -9.29 -20.00 1.82
CA GLU A 127 -8.21 -19.53 0.97
C GLU A 127 -8.20 -18.01 0.85
N PHE A 128 -9.34 -17.40 0.50
CA PHE A 128 -9.45 -15.96 0.35
C PHE A 128 -9.11 -15.21 1.64
N LEU A 129 -9.67 -15.64 2.78
CA LEU A 129 -9.47 -14.96 4.06
C LEU A 129 -8.03 -15.11 4.55
N SER A 130 -7.41 -16.28 4.35
CA SER A 130 -5.99 -16.49 4.67
C SER A 130 -5.08 -15.59 3.83
N ALA A 131 -5.35 -15.45 2.53
CA ALA A 131 -4.63 -14.54 1.64
C ALA A 131 -4.81 -13.06 2.03
N ALA A 132 -6.02 -12.66 2.42
CA ALA A 132 -6.31 -11.31 2.90
C ALA A 132 -5.54 -10.99 4.19
N ILE A 133 -5.53 -11.91 5.16
CA ILE A 133 -4.80 -11.76 6.42
C ILE A 133 -3.29 -11.65 6.17
N GLU A 134 -2.71 -12.53 5.35
CA GLU A 134 -1.28 -12.49 4.99
C GLU A 134 -0.91 -11.14 4.35
N THR A 135 -1.77 -10.64 3.45
CA THR A 135 -1.57 -9.33 2.81
C THR A 135 -1.59 -8.20 3.83
N ILE A 136 -2.58 -8.16 4.74
CA ILE A 136 -2.65 -7.14 5.80
C ILE A 136 -1.41 -7.18 6.69
N ASP A 137 -0.98 -8.37 7.10
CA ASP A 137 0.23 -8.55 7.92
C ASP A 137 1.48 -8.06 7.20
N ALA A 138 1.60 -8.29 5.90
CA ALA A 138 2.71 -7.77 5.11
C ALA A 138 2.77 -6.22 5.13
N VAL A 139 1.62 -5.55 5.00
CA VAL A 139 1.53 -4.08 5.05
C VAL A 139 1.92 -3.57 6.44
N LEU A 140 1.35 -4.14 7.51
CA LEU A 140 1.64 -3.73 8.88
C LEU A 140 3.11 -3.95 9.24
N ASN A 141 3.71 -5.06 8.79
CA ASN A 141 5.13 -5.31 8.97
C ASN A 141 5.99 -4.30 8.21
N LEU A 142 5.63 -3.91 6.98
CA LEU A 142 6.33 -2.85 6.25
C LEU A 142 6.31 -1.54 7.03
N VAL A 143 5.14 -1.12 7.50
CA VAL A 143 4.96 0.14 8.26
C VAL A 143 5.76 0.10 9.56
N LYS A 144 5.77 -1.02 10.26
CA LYS A 144 6.59 -1.22 11.46
C LYS A 144 8.09 -0.99 11.19
N ARG A 145 8.60 -1.46 10.04
CA ARG A 145 10.00 -1.19 9.64
C ARG A 145 10.24 0.30 9.36
N TYR A 146 9.27 1.01 8.78
CA TYR A 146 9.32 2.47 8.64
C TYR A 146 9.34 3.17 10.01
N SER A 147 8.52 2.75 10.97
CA SER A 147 8.56 3.27 12.35
C SER A 147 9.93 3.03 13.00
N VAL A 148 10.51 1.83 12.87
CA VAL A 148 11.85 1.52 13.38
C VAL A 148 12.91 2.42 12.73
N LYS A 149 12.84 2.65 11.41
CA LYS A 149 13.78 3.54 10.72
C LYS A 149 13.61 4.99 11.16
N ALA A 150 12.38 5.47 11.32
CA ALA A 150 12.10 6.80 11.83
C ALA A 150 12.70 7.00 13.24
N LYS A 151 12.57 5.99 14.11
CA LYS A 151 13.17 5.99 15.44
C LYS A 151 14.70 6.12 15.38
N GLN A 152 15.36 5.38 14.48
CA GLN A 152 16.81 5.47 14.27
C GLN A 152 17.24 6.87 13.77
N LEU A 153 16.37 7.56 13.04
CA LEU A 153 16.60 8.92 12.54
C LEU A 153 16.19 10.02 13.55
N GLY A 154 15.69 9.67 14.73
CA GLY A 154 15.19 10.63 15.73
C GLY A 154 13.89 11.33 15.34
N ARG A 155 13.16 10.83 14.33
CA ARG A 155 11.89 11.39 13.84
C ARG A 155 10.70 10.88 14.66
N ASN A 156 10.60 11.37 15.90
CA ASN A 156 9.54 10.98 16.85
C ASN A 156 8.12 11.33 16.37
N ASP A 157 7.99 12.35 15.53
CA ASP A 157 6.78 12.73 14.83
C ASP A 157 6.27 11.58 13.94
N ILE A 158 7.16 10.99 13.13
CA ILE A 158 6.83 9.86 12.26
C ILE A 158 6.64 8.57 13.07
N VAL A 159 7.44 8.33 14.11
CA VAL A 159 7.27 7.15 14.98
C VAL A 159 5.90 7.11 15.62
N THR A 160 5.46 8.24 16.22
CA THR A 160 4.14 8.34 16.87
C THR A 160 3.02 8.03 15.88
N MET A 161 3.13 8.54 14.66
CA MET A 161 2.15 8.33 13.60
C MET A 161 2.11 6.88 13.11
N LEU A 162 3.28 6.29 12.79
CA LEU A 162 3.38 4.94 12.22
C LEU A 162 3.20 3.82 13.24
N ASN A 163 3.25 4.13 14.54
CA ASN A 163 2.81 3.21 15.59
C ASN A 163 1.27 3.17 15.71
N HIS A 164 0.55 4.08 15.05
CA HIS A 164 -0.90 4.16 15.08
C HIS A 164 -1.52 3.75 13.73
N VAL A 165 -1.15 4.43 12.64
CA VAL A 165 -1.66 4.15 11.28
C VAL A 165 -0.67 3.30 10.46
N PRO A 166 -1.16 2.41 9.57
CA PRO A 166 -2.56 2.17 9.21
C PRO A 166 -3.24 1.06 10.02
N GLU A 167 -2.65 0.60 11.12
CA GLU A 167 -3.24 -0.42 11.99
C GLU A 167 -4.61 0.03 12.50
N ASN A 168 -4.68 1.27 12.98
CA ASN A 168 -5.89 1.89 13.53
C ASN A 168 -6.42 3.01 12.61
N PRO A 169 -7.69 3.43 12.77
CA PRO A 169 -8.22 4.63 12.12
C PRO A 169 -7.36 5.87 12.43
N PRO A 170 -7.08 6.75 11.46
CA PRO A 170 -6.32 7.96 11.70
C PRO A 170 -7.07 8.92 12.62
N ARG A 171 -6.32 9.67 13.43
CA ARG A 171 -6.85 10.66 14.39
C ARG A 171 -6.74 12.08 13.88
N THR A 172 -5.84 12.32 12.93
CA THR A 172 -5.53 13.64 12.37
C THR A 172 -5.49 13.57 10.84
N PHE A 173 -5.53 14.73 10.19
CA PHE A 173 -5.39 14.84 8.75
C PHE A 173 -4.04 14.30 8.27
N HIS A 174 -2.97 14.55 9.03
CA HIS A 174 -1.63 14.03 8.72
C HIS A 174 -1.59 12.50 8.76
N GLU A 175 -2.17 11.89 9.81
CA GLU A 175 -2.29 10.44 9.90
C GLU A 175 -3.11 9.85 8.75
N ALA A 176 -4.20 10.50 8.35
CA ALA A 176 -5.04 10.04 7.24
C ALA A 176 -4.29 10.07 5.90
N LEU A 177 -3.52 11.14 5.63
CA LEU A 177 -2.67 11.24 4.44
C LEU A 177 -1.60 10.14 4.42
N GLN A 178 -0.94 9.91 5.56
CA GLN A 178 0.07 8.86 5.69
C GLN A 178 -0.50 7.46 5.55
N PHE A 179 -1.70 7.22 6.10
CA PHE A 179 -2.44 5.97 5.95
C PHE A 179 -2.66 5.69 4.46
N ILE A 180 -3.32 6.62 3.75
CA ILE A 180 -3.60 6.48 2.32
C ILE A 180 -2.31 6.30 1.54
N ARG A 181 -1.24 7.01 1.91
CA ARG A 181 0.04 6.88 1.22
C ARG A 181 0.56 5.45 1.21
N PHE A 182 0.48 4.74 2.35
CA PHE A 182 0.91 3.34 2.42
C PHE A 182 -0.02 2.43 1.62
N VAL A 183 -1.32 2.43 1.93
CA VAL A 183 -2.24 1.47 1.30
C VAL A 183 -2.34 1.68 -0.21
N HIS A 184 -2.29 2.92 -0.70
CA HIS A 184 -2.24 3.22 -2.13
C HIS A 184 -0.98 2.64 -2.78
N ALA A 185 0.20 2.84 -2.17
CA ALA A 185 1.45 2.27 -2.68
C ALA A 185 1.42 0.75 -2.72
N ILE A 186 0.82 0.11 -1.72
CA ILE A 186 0.73 -1.36 -1.69
C ILE A 186 -0.11 -1.87 -2.84
N VAL A 187 -1.23 -1.22 -3.20
CA VAL A 187 -2.02 -1.64 -4.36
C VAL A 187 -1.17 -1.63 -5.65
N TRP A 188 -0.29 -0.64 -5.81
CA TRP A 188 0.70 -0.62 -6.89
C TRP A 188 1.71 -1.77 -6.78
N LEU A 189 2.25 -2.04 -5.59
CA LEU A 189 3.17 -3.17 -5.35
C LEU A 189 2.50 -4.55 -5.51
N SER A 190 1.17 -4.61 -5.43
CA SER A 190 0.37 -5.80 -5.72
C SER A 190 0.08 -6.01 -7.21
N GLY A 191 0.67 -5.17 -8.09
CA GLY A 191 0.59 -5.38 -9.54
C GLY A 191 -0.58 -4.69 -10.25
N HIS A 192 -1.28 -3.79 -9.55
CA HIS A 192 -2.33 -2.96 -10.15
C HIS A 192 -1.76 -1.60 -10.55
N TYR A 193 -2.39 -0.92 -11.50
CA TYR A 193 -2.04 0.44 -11.86
C TYR A 193 -3.28 1.28 -12.17
N HIS A 194 -3.09 2.60 -12.33
CA HIS A 194 -4.18 3.59 -12.38
C HIS A 194 -5.12 3.49 -11.18
N VAL A 195 -4.52 3.48 -9.98
CA VAL A 195 -5.24 3.46 -8.71
C VAL A 195 -5.69 4.87 -8.36
N GLY A 196 -6.99 5.15 -8.52
CA GLY A 196 -7.62 6.44 -8.24
C GLY A 196 -7.89 6.67 -6.75
N LEU A 197 -8.00 7.94 -6.36
CA LEU A 197 -8.37 8.35 -5.00
C LEU A 197 -9.88 8.58 -4.83
N GLY A 198 -10.67 8.57 -5.90
CA GLY A 198 -12.12 8.79 -5.83
C GLY A 198 -12.48 10.15 -5.24
N ARG A 199 -13.50 10.17 -4.36
CA ARG A 199 -13.98 11.38 -3.65
C ARG A 199 -13.07 11.73 -2.47
N PHE A 200 -11.80 11.98 -2.75
CA PHE A 200 -10.75 12.30 -1.76
C PHE A 200 -11.18 13.41 -0.81
N ASP A 201 -11.86 14.43 -1.33
CA ASP A 201 -12.42 15.51 -0.55
C ASP A 201 -13.38 15.03 0.55
N GLN A 202 -14.22 14.03 0.28
CA GLN A 202 -15.29 13.61 1.20
C GLN A 202 -14.78 12.81 2.39
N TYR A 203 -13.94 11.80 2.15
CA TYR A 203 -13.45 10.95 3.23
C TYR A 203 -12.28 11.56 3.99
N MET A 204 -11.60 12.56 3.43
CA MET A 204 -10.53 13.29 4.13
C MET A 204 -11.03 14.50 4.91
N TRP A 205 -12.18 15.07 4.52
CA TRP A 205 -12.74 16.27 5.14
C TRP A 205 -12.95 16.18 6.65
N PRO A 206 -13.48 15.07 7.22
CA PRO A 206 -13.66 14.97 8.67
C PRO A 206 -12.35 15.23 9.44
N TYR A 207 -11.24 14.63 9.00
CA TYR A 207 -9.93 14.78 9.64
C TYR A 207 -9.38 16.21 9.52
N LEU A 208 -9.49 16.83 8.34
CA LEU A 208 -9.04 18.21 8.15
C LEU A 208 -9.89 19.20 8.96
N LYS A 209 -11.22 19.03 8.94
CA LYS A 209 -12.15 19.89 9.65
C LYS A 209 -11.88 19.86 11.15
N ASP A 210 -11.71 18.67 11.72
CA ASP A 210 -11.49 18.52 13.16
C ASP A 210 -10.13 19.11 13.56
N ASP A 211 -9.07 18.89 12.78
CA ASP A 211 -7.75 19.49 13.03
C ASP A 211 -7.78 21.04 12.99
N LEU A 212 -8.54 21.63 12.07
CA LEU A 212 -8.71 23.08 11.98
C LEU A 212 -9.52 23.64 13.14
N LEU A 213 -10.61 22.97 13.54
CA LEU A 213 -11.46 23.41 14.65
C LEU A 213 -10.74 23.33 15.99
N GLU A 214 -9.92 22.30 16.18
CA GLU A 214 -9.14 22.10 17.41
C GLU A 214 -7.81 22.85 17.40
N GLY A 215 -7.49 23.56 16.31
CA GLY A 215 -6.26 24.34 16.18
C GLY A 215 -4.99 23.48 16.14
N ARG A 216 -5.10 22.19 15.79
CA ARG A 216 -3.94 21.30 15.59
C ARG A 216 -3.12 21.69 14.38
N ILE A 217 -3.78 22.24 13.37
CA ILE A 217 -3.18 22.71 12.12
C ILE A 217 -3.87 24.00 11.68
N ASP A 218 -3.16 24.83 10.93
CA ASP A 218 -3.77 25.93 10.18
C ASP A 218 -3.94 25.56 8.70
N MET A 219 -4.66 26.40 7.96
CA MET A 219 -4.91 26.16 6.53
C MET A 219 -3.61 26.08 5.70
N LYS A 220 -2.57 26.82 6.09
CA LYS A 220 -1.32 26.87 5.34
C LYS A 220 -0.54 25.57 5.48
N ASN A 221 -0.39 25.08 6.71
CA ASN A 221 0.26 23.81 7.00
C ASN A 221 -0.54 22.63 6.42
N ALA A 222 -1.88 22.70 6.42
CA ALA A 222 -2.72 21.69 5.77
C ALA A 222 -2.51 21.65 4.24
N GLU A 223 -2.41 22.81 3.59
CA GLU A 223 -2.07 22.92 2.17
C GLU A 223 -0.70 22.31 1.87
N ASP A 224 0.30 22.60 2.70
CA ASP A 224 1.67 22.10 2.50
C ASP A 224 1.75 20.58 2.67
N LEU A 225 1.08 20.00 3.68
CA LEU A 225 0.96 18.54 3.85
C LEU A 225 0.24 17.89 2.68
N LEU A 226 -0.86 18.48 2.21
CA LEU A 226 -1.62 17.96 1.08
C LEU A 226 -0.79 17.99 -0.22
N ALA A 227 -0.05 19.08 -0.45
CA ALA A 227 0.86 19.20 -1.58
C ALA A 227 1.97 18.14 -1.52
N GLU A 228 2.55 17.92 -0.34
CA GLU A 228 3.55 16.86 -0.13
C GLU A 228 2.97 15.48 -0.45
N PHE A 229 1.77 15.17 0.06
CA PHE A 229 1.07 13.92 -0.25
C PHE A 229 0.93 13.71 -1.76
N PHE A 230 0.42 14.68 -2.52
CA PHE A 230 0.29 14.52 -3.97
C PHE A 230 1.63 14.38 -4.69
N ILE A 231 2.67 15.09 -4.25
CA ILE A 231 4.03 14.90 -4.79
C ILE A 231 4.53 13.48 -4.49
N SER A 232 4.19 12.92 -3.32
CA SER A 232 4.63 11.60 -2.91
C SER A 232 4.05 10.47 -3.76
N LEU A 233 2.82 10.62 -4.28
CA LEU A 233 2.18 9.66 -5.18
C LEU A 233 2.91 9.53 -6.52
N ASN A 234 3.55 10.61 -6.97
CA ASN A 234 4.32 10.60 -8.22
C ASN A 234 5.58 9.73 -8.14
N LYS A 235 6.02 9.31 -6.93
CA LYS A 235 7.14 8.38 -6.76
C LYS A 235 6.82 6.95 -7.22
N ASP A 236 5.55 6.62 -7.44
CA ASP A 236 5.12 5.27 -7.83
C ASP A 236 4.69 5.19 -9.30
N SER A 237 4.49 6.35 -9.95
CA SER A 237 3.88 6.50 -11.29
C SER A 237 4.69 5.93 -12.47
N ASP A 238 5.95 5.54 -12.25
CA ASP A 238 6.83 4.94 -13.24
C ASP A 238 7.00 3.42 -13.06
N LEU A 239 5.90 2.76 -12.69
CA LEU A 239 5.79 1.29 -12.62
C LEU A 239 5.44 0.69 -13.98
#